data_AF-A0A257QL96-F1
#
_entry.id   AF-A0A257QL96-F1
#
_cell.length_a   1.000
_cell.length_b   1.000
_cell.length_c   1.000
_cell.angle_alpha   90.00
_cell.angle_beta   90.00
_cell.angle_gamma   90.00
#
_symmetry.space_group_name_H-M   'P 1'
#
loop_
_entity.id
_entity.type
_entity.pdbx_description
1 polymer ?
#
loop_
_entity_poly.entity_id
_entity_poly.type
_entity_poly.pdbx_seq_one_letter_code
_entity_poly.pdbx_strand_id
1 'polypeptide(L)'
;MSVPFPVELITLMGATAFSGVVRAVSMASRARREERLLSLHAMSRQGNLIQAARQCEVSEVTWTRRVITLTTVFFVVVFPKLMAVCMPDVPVHVGYPDVEKGFFLFSSGVERVHWVMLRGVVITPLDTHLLSAIIGLYFGGAIATPR
;
A
#
# COMPACT_ATOMS: atom_id res chain seq x y z
N MET A 1 -51.63 45.34 46.36
CA MET A 1 -50.80 44.15 46.04
C MET A 1 -49.45 44.69 45.58
N SER A 2 -48.49 44.77 46.49
CA SER A 2 -47.22 45.49 46.31
C SER A 2 -46.28 44.73 45.39
N VAL A 3 -45.89 45.39 44.32
CA VAL A 3 -45.03 44.88 43.25
C VAL A 3 -43.57 44.76 43.76
N PRO A 4 -42.89 43.61 43.62
CA PRO A 4 -41.55 43.40 44.16
C PRO A 4 -40.46 43.88 43.19
N PHE A 5 -40.20 45.20 43.14
CA PHE A 5 -39.08 45.78 42.38
C PHE A 5 -37.78 45.72 43.18
N PRO A 6 -37.01 44.63 43.08
CA PRO A 6 -35.65 44.72 42.49
C PRO A 6 -35.13 43.42 41.81
N VAL A 7 -35.82 42.29 41.96
CA VAL A 7 -35.31 40.94 41.60
C VAL A 7 -35.50 40.61 40.12
N GLU A 8 -36.52 41.16 39.47
CA GLU A 8 -36.77 40.99 38.03
C GLU A 8 -35.73 41.73 37.18
N LEU A 9 -35.25 42.89 37.61
CA LEU A 9 -34.23 43.65 36.88
C LEU A 9 -32.86 42.94 36.93
N ILE A 10 -32.52 42.37 38.09
CA ILE A 10 -31.29 41.60 38.30
C ILE A 10 -31.32 40.29 37.49
N THR A 11 -32.46 39.60 37.43
CA THR A 11 -32.61 38.39 36.61
C THR A 11 -32.61 38.70 35.11
N LEU A 12 -33.19 39.83 34.67
CA LEU A 12 -33.13 40.28 33.28
C LEU A 12 -31.69 40.68 32.86
N MET A 13 -30.95 41.38 33.73
CA MET A 13 -29.54 41.69 33.52
C MET A 13 -28.66 40.43 33.55
N GLY A 14 -28.93 39.48 34.44
CA GLY A 14 -28.25 38.19 34.49
C GLY A 14 -28.49 37.36 33.23
N ALA A 15 -29.74 37.33 32.74
CA ALA A 15 -30.11 36.61 31.52
C ALA A 15 -29.47 37.21 30.25
N THR A 16 -29.39 38.54 30.15
CA THR A 16 -28.75 39.21 29.01
C THR A 16 -27.23 39.07 29.02
N ALA A 17 -26.58 39.18 30.19
CA ALA A 17 -25.14 38.93 30.34
C ALA A 17 -24.78 37.48 29.98
N PHE A 18 -25.56 36.51 30.48
CA PHE A 18 -25.37 35.10 30.14
C PHE A 18 -25.62 34.83 28.65
N SER A 19 -26.67 35.41 28.07
CA SER A 19 -26.95 35.29 26.63
C SER A 19 -25.86 35.92 25.77
N GLY A 20 -25.23 37.01 26.23
CA GLY A 20 -24.07 37.63 25.59
C GLY A 20 -22.85 36.70 25.54
N VAL A 21 -22.53 36.04 26.66
CA VAL A 21 -21.42 35.06 26.73
C VAL A 21 -21.69 33.85 25.85
N VAL A 22 -22.90 33.28 25.90
CA VAL A 22 -23.28 32.15 25.05
C VAL A 22 -23.21 32.54 23.57
N ARG A 23 -23.61 33.75 23.19
CA ARG A 23 -23.50 34.26 21.82
C ARG A 23 -22.04 34.36 21.38
N ALA A 24 -21.15 34.91 22.22
CA ALA A 24 -19.72 35.01 21.91
C ALA A 24 -19.09 33.62 21.68
N VAL A 25 -19.38 32.65 22.57
CA VAL A 25 -18.93 31.26 22.41
C VAL A 25 -19.54 30.61 21.17
N SER A 26 -20.82 30.87 20.90
CA SER A 26 -21.51 30.31 19.73
C SER A 26 -20.94 30.85 18.42
N MET A 27 -20.58 32.14 18.35
CA MET A 27 -19.93 32.73 17.18
C MET A 27 -18.53 32.14 16.97
N ALA A 28 -17.74 31.98 18.04
CA ALA A 28 -16.45 31.30 17.96
C ALA A 28 -16.60 29.83 17.49
N SER A 29 -17.64 29.13 17.92
CA SER A 29 -17.91 27.75 17.48
C SER A 29 -18.38 27.66 16.03
N ARG A 30 -19.08 28.69 15.53
CA ARG A 30 -19.53 28.78 14.13
C ARG A 30 -18.36 29.05 13.19
N ALA A 31 -17.47 29.97 13.54
CA ALA A 31 -16.23 30.22 12.77
C ALA A 31 -15.39 28.95 12.59
N ARG A 32 -15.19 28.17 13.67
CA ARG A 32 -14.49 26.87 13.61
C ARG A 32 -15.20 25.82 12.76
N ARG A 33 -16.53 25.88 12.63
CA ARG A 33 -17.29 24.97 11.75
C ARG A 33 -17.10 25.34 10.28
N GLU A 34 -17.15 26.62 9.96
CA GLU A 34 -16.94 27.12 8.60
C GLU A 34 -15.54 26.77 8.09
N GLU A 35 -14.50 26.95 8.92
CA GLU A 35 -13.13 26.53 8.58
C GLU A 35 -13.03 25.02 8.26
N ARG A 36 -13.69 24.17 9.05
CA ARG A 36 -13.73 22.72 8.81
C ARG A 36 -14.50 22.36 7.54
N LEU A 37 -15.60 23.06 7.25
CA LEU A 37 -16.35 22.84 6.02
C LEU A 37 -15.51 23.24 4.80
N LEU A 38 -14.77 24.35 4.87
CA LEU A 38 -13.88 24.78 3.80
C LEU A 38 -12.76 23.76 3.55
N SER A 39 -12.13 23.22 4.60
CA SER A 39 -11.09 22.20 4.44
C SER A 39 -11.65 20.89 3.88
N LEU A 40 -12.84 20.47 4.31
CA LEU A 40 -13.55 19.33 3.72
C LEU A 40 -13.90 19.58 2.24
N HIS A 41 -14.37 20.78 1.90
CA HIS A 41 -14.66 21.15 0.52
C HIS A 41 -13.40 21.12 -0.35
N ALA A 42 -12.27 21.62 0.16
CA ALA A 42 -10.97 21.54 -0.53
C ALA A 42 -10.54 20.08 -0.76
N MET A 43 -10.62 19.23 0.27
CA MET A 43 -10.32 17.79 0.17
C MET A 43 -11.25 17.09 -0.82
N SER A 44 -12.55 17.40 -0.81
CA SER A 44 -13.52 16.82 -1.73
C SER A 44 -13.24 17.20 -3.19
N ARG A 45 -12.85 18.45 -3.45
CA ARG A 45 -12.45 18.89 -4.80
C ARG A 45 -11.20 18.17 -5.27
N GLN A 46 -10.21 18.02 -4.39
CA GLN A 46 -9.00 17.26 -4.70
C GLN A 46 -9.34 15.79 -5.00
N GLY A 47 -10.22 15.17 -4.21
CA GLY A 47 -10.73 13.83 -4.46
C GLY A 47 -11.41 13.69 -5.82
N ASN A 48 -12.29 14.62 -6.17
CA ASN A 48 -12.99 14.63 -7.46
C ASN A 48 -12.04 14.79 -8.66
N LEU A 49 -11.01 15.63 -8.55
CA LEU A 49 -9.99 15.78 -9.60
C LEU A 49 -9.17 14.50 -9.78
N ILE A 50 -8.76 13.86 -8.68
CA ILE A 50 -8.03 12.59 -8.73
C ILE A 50 -8.94 11.48 -9.30
N GLN A 51 -10.21 11.46 -8.93
CA GLN A 51 -11.18 10.49 -9.44
C GLN A 51 -11.45 10.68 -10.94
N ALA A 52 -11.62 11.93 -11.39
CA ALA A 52 -11.76 12.25 -12.81
C ALA A 52 -10.50 11.85 -13.60
N ALA A 53 -9.31 12.09 -13.06
CA ALA A 53 -8.06 11.65 -13.68
C ALA A 53 -7.93 10.12 -13.76
N ARG A 54 -8.48 9.38 -12.79
CA ARG A 54 -8.56 7.91 -12.83
C ARG A 54 -9.59 7.40 -13.84
N GLN A 55 -10.71 8.09 -14.01
CA GLN A 55 -11.77 7.72 -14.96
C GLN A 55 -11.40 7.99 -16.42
N CYS A 56 -10.42 8.88 -16.66
CA CYS A 56 -9.71 8.95 -17.94
C CYS A 56 -8.76 7.74 -18.10
N GLU A 57 -9.31 6.53 -18.05
CA GLU A 57 -8.57 5.32 -18.42
C GLU A 57 -8.26 5.37 -19.92
N VAL A 58 -7.00 5.62 -20.24
CA VAL A 58 -6.44 5.33 -21.56
C VAL A 58 -6.45 3.81 -21.76
N SER A 59 -7.38 3.31 -22.58
CA SER A 59 -7.52 1.89 -22.93
C SER A 59 -6.21 1.24 -23.38
N GLU A 60 -5.27 2.03 -23.90
CA GLU A 60 -3.97 1.59 -24.40
C GLU A 60 -3.00 1.11 -23.29
N VAL A 61 -3.15 1.62 -22.06
CA VAL A 61 -2.25 1.27 -20.94
C VAL A 61 -2.58 -0.11 -20.36
N THR A 62 -3.85 -0.54 -20.42
CA THR A 62 -4.27 -1.86 -19.90
C THR A 62 -3.77 -3.02 -20.79
N TRP A 63 -3.71 -2.82 -22.10
CA TRP A 63 -3.18 -3.83 -23.03
C TRP A 63 -1.67 -4.01 -22.87
N THR A 64 -0.94 -2.90 -22.78
CA THR A 64 0.53 -2.89 -22.61
C THR A 64 0.96 -3.69 -21.38
N ARG A 65 0.22 -3.58 -20.25
CA ARG A 65 0.49 -4.37 -19.04
C ARG A 65 0.39 -5.88 -19.26
N ARG A 66 -0.60 -6.33 -20.03
CA ARG A 66 -0.79 -7.76 -20.34
C ARG A 66 0.35 -8.31 -21.19
N VAL A 67 0.77 -7.55 -22.20
CA VAL A 67 1.86 -7.96 -23.11
C VAL A 67 3.20 -8.06 -22.39
N ILE A 68 3.53 -7.08 -21.54
CA ILE A 68 4.79 -7.11 -20.77
C ILE A 68 4.81 -8.31 -19.83
N THR A 69 3.74 -8.54 -19.07
CA THR A 69 3.68 -9.69 -18.15
C THR A 69 3.75 -11.02 -18.88
N LEU A 70 3.03 -11.20 -20.00
CA LEU A 70 3.11 -12.42 -20.80
C LEU A 70 4.53 -12.64 -21.36
N THR A 71 5.19 -11.58 -21.82
CA THR A 71 6.56 -11.65 -22.35
C THR A 71 7.57 -11.99 -21.25
N THR A 72 7.46 -11.38 -20.08
CA THR A 72 8.34 -11.67 -18.93
C THR A 72 8.16 -13.10 -18.44
N VAL A 73 6.92 -13.60 -18.28
CA VAL A 73 6.68 -14.98 -17.86
C VAL A 73 7.21 -15.98 -18.90
N PHE A 74 7.06 -15.67 -20.19
CA PHE A 74 7.64 -16.48 -21.25
C PHE A 74 9.17 -16.56 -21.16
N PHE A 75 9.85 -15.42 -20.99
CA PHE A 75 11.31 -15.37 -20.89
C PHE A 75 11.88 -15.95 -19.59
N VAL A 76 11.15 -15.90 -18.48
CA VAL A 76 11.66 -16.41 -17.19
C VAL A 76 11.36 -17.91 -17.03
N VAL A 77 10.22 -18.40 -17.51
CA VAL A 77 9.79 -19.80 -17.27
C VAL A 77 9.97 -20.67 -18.50
N VAL A 78 9.46 -20.21 -19.65
CA VAL A 78 9.41 -21.04 -20.86
C VAL A 78 10.77 -21.11 -21.52
N PHE A 79 11.51 -20.01 -21.54
CA PHE A 79 12.83 -19.94 -22.17
C PHE A 79 13.88 -20.86 -21.50
N PRO A 80 14.06 -20.90 -20.16
CA PRO A 80 14.99 -21.84 -19.55
C PRO A 80 14.60 -23.31 -19.78
N LYS A 81 13.30 -23.61 -19.82
CA LYS A 81 12.83 -24.97 -20.16
C LYS A 81 13.09 -25.35 -21.61
N LEU A 82 12.89 -24.42 -22.55
CA LEU A 82 13.26 -24.62 -23.95
C LEU A 82 14.77 -24.83 -24.09
N MET A 83 15.58 -24.05 -23.39
CA MET A 83 17.04 -24.21 -23.38
C MET A 83 17.48 -25.56 -22.80
N ALA A 84 16.86 -26.00 -21.70
CA ALA A 84 17.15 -27.30 -21.09
C ALA A 84 16.78 -28.49 -22.00
N VAL A 85 15.76 -28.34 -22.85
CA VAL A 85 15.37 -29.36 -23.85
C VAL A 85 16.29 -29.31 -25.08
N CYS A 86 16.71 -28.12 -25.51
CA CYS A 86 17.52 -27.94 -26.71
C CYS A 86 19.01 -28.26 -26.49
N MET A 87 19.52 -28.12 -25.26
CA MET A 87 20.90 -28.40 -24.88
C MET A 87 20.96 -29.08 -23.49
N PRO A 88 20.75 -30.41 -23.43
CA PRO A 88 20.69 -31.16 -22.17
C PRO A 88 22.04 -31.28 -21.44
N ASP A 89 23.15 -30.95 -22.09
CA ASP A 89 24.51 -31.10 -21.57
C ASP A 89 25.01 -29.90 -20.75
N VAL A 90 24.21 -28.85 -20.54
CA VAL A 90 24.63 -27.68 -19.75
C VAL A 90 24.40 -27.94 -18.25
N PRO A 91 25.45 -28.13 -17.43
CA PRO A 91 25.29 -28.37 -16.00
C PRO A 91 24.86 -27.08 -15.28
N VAL A 92 23.82 -27.16 -14.45
CA VAL A 92 23.41 -26.06 -13.57
C VAL A 92 24.07 -26.28 -12.20
N HIS A 93 24.89 -25.33 -11.78
CA HIS A 93 25.56 -25.36 -10.48
C HIS A 93 24.69 -24.65 -9.45
N VAL A 94 24.18 -25.39 -8.46
CA VAL A 94 23.48 -24.82 -7.30
C VAL A 94 24.35 -25.02 -6.07
N GLY A 95 24.70 -23.93 -5.41
CA GLY A 95 25.41 -23.95 -4.12
C GLY A 95 24.39 -23.99 -2.99
N TYR A 96 24.40 -25.06 -2.19
CA TYR A 96 23.71 -25.08 -0.91
C TYR A 96 24.71 -24.74 0.20
N PRO A 97 24.40 -23.80 1.11
CA PRO A 97 25.23 -23.58 2.28
C PRO A 97 24.97 -24.70 3.30
N ASP A 98 25.94 -25.59 3.48
CA ASP A 98 25.90 -26.56 4.56
C ASP A 98 26.55 -25.97 5.81
N VAL A 99 25.74 -25.79 6.85
CA VAL A 99 26.22 -25.38 8.17
C VAL A 99 26.60 -26.64 8.93
N GLU A 100 27.88 -27.03 8.86
CA GLU A 100 28.39 -28.06 9.77
C GLU A 100 28.30 -27.52 11.21
N LYS A 101 27.33 -28.04 11.97
CA LYS A 101 27.23 -27.78 13.40
C LYS A 101 28.42 -28.42 14.10
N GLY A 102 29.44 -27.61 14.40
CA GLY A 102 30.51 -28.03 15.30
C GLY A 102 29.93 -28.51 16.63
N PHE A 103 30.53 -29.57 17.19
CA PHE A 103 30.11 -30.24 18.42
C PHE A 103 30.07 -29.34 19.69
N PHE A 104 30.50 -28.07 19.58
CA PHE A 104 30.68 -27.17 20.71
C PHE A 104 30.15 -25.77 20.39
N LEU A 105 29.46 -25.15 21.36
CA LEU A 105 28.83 -23.81 21.33
C LEU A 105 29.75 -22.64 20.92
N PHE A 106 31.04 -22.87 20.66
CA PHE A 106 32.05 -21.86 20.31
C PHE A 106 32.84 -22.17 19.03
N SER A 107 32.56 -23.28 18.34
CA SER A 107 33.17 -23.53 17.03
C SER A 107 32.31 -22.83 15.98
N SER A 108 32.84 -21.74 15.41
CA SER A 108 32.24 -21.08 14.26
C SER A 108 32.10 -22.11 13.14
N GLY A 109 30.86 -22.54 12.87
CA GLY A 109 30.56 -23.42 11.75
C GLY A 109 31.13 -22.79 10.49
N VAL A 110 32.10 -23.45 9.88
CA VAL A 110 32.67 -22.99 8.61
C VAL A 110 31.60 -23.25 7.57
N GLU A 111 31.01 -22.17 7.05
CA GLU A 111 30.05 -22.23 5.95
C GLU A 111 30.78 -22.74 4.71
N ARG A 112 30.62 -24.03 4.42
CA ARG A 112 31.13 -24.63 3.18
C ARG A 112 29.98 -24.71 2.20
N VAL A 113 30.12 -23.96 1.11
CA VAL A 113 29.18 -24.02 -0.01
C VAL A 113 29.38 -25.34 -0.74
N HIS A 114 28.43 -26.26 -0.61
CA HIS A 114 28.44 -27.51 -1.34
C HIS A 114 27.83 -27.27 -2.73
N TRP A 115 28.66 -27.33 -3.77
CA TRP A 115 28.25 -27.17 -5.16
C TRP A 115 27.73 -28.50 -5.70
N VAL A 116 26.41 -28.64 -5.83
CA VAL A 116 25.80 -29.81 -6.47
C VAL A 116 25.53 -29.50 -7.92
N MET A 117 26.00 -30.36 -8.82
CA MET A 117 25.71 -30.28 -10.25
C MET A 117 24.40 -31.01 -10.51
N LEU A 118 23.33 -30.27 -10.77
CA LEU A 118 22.08 -30.88 -11.20
C LEU A 118 22.10 -31.00 -12.73
N ARG A 119 21.79 -32.20 -13.24
CA ARG A 119 21.65 -32.50 -14.68
C ARG A 119 20.16 -32.65 -14.99
N GLY A 120 19.64 -31.94 -16.00
CA GLY A 120 18.25 -32.03 -16.46
C GLY A 120 17.43 -30.74 -16.33
N VAL A 121 16.10 -30.83 -16.39
CA VAL A 121 15.18 -29.69 -16.19
C VAL A 121 15.17 -29.30 -14.73
N VAL A 122 16.08 -28.40 -14.35
CA VAL A 122 16.18 -27.89 -12.98
C VAL A 122 15.31 -26.65 -12.85
N ILE A 123 14.28 -26.74 -11.99
CA ILE A 123 13.58 -25.56 -11.49
C ILE A 123 14.33 -25.13 -10.23
N THR A 124 15.04 -24.00 -10.29
CA THR A 124 15.76 -23.52 -9.10
C THR A 124 14.80 -22.85 -8.11
N PRO A 125 15.13 -22.81 -6.81
CA PRO A 125 14.37 -22.03 -5.84
C PRO A 125 14.27 -20.55 -6.24
N LEU A 126 15.34 -20.02 -6.84
CA LEU A 126 15.40 -18.66 -7.36
C LEU A 126 14.32 -18.41 -8.43
N ASP A 127 14.12 -19.33 -9.37
CA ASP A 127 13.10 -19.19 -10.42
C ASP A 127 11.69 -19.13 -9.83
N THR A 128 11.43 -19.91 -8.79
CA THR A 128 10.12 -19.94 -8.11
C THR A 128 9.87 -18.65 -7.31
N HIS A 129 10.91 -18.10 -6.66
CA HIS A 129 10.83 -16.81 -5.96
C HIS A 129 10.66 -15.63 -6.92
N LEU A 130 11.37 -15.63 -8.06
CA LEU A 130 11.19 -14.62 -9.09
C LEU A 130 9.80 -14.69 -9.73
N LEU A 131 9.29 -15.89 -9.98
CA LEU A 131 7.94 -16.11 -10.50
C LEU A 131 6.87 -15.55 -9.55
N SER A 132 6.97 -15.83 -8.25
CA SER A 132 6.01 -15.31 -7.26
C SER A 132 6.06 -13.78 -7.15
N ALA A 133 7.25 -13.18 -7.25
CA ALA A 133 7.42 -11.72 -7.27
C ALA A 133 6.78 -11.07 -8.51
N ILE A 134 6.98 -11.64 -9.71
CA ILE A 134 6.39 -11.14 -10.97
C ILE A 134 4.86 -11.23 -10.92
N ILE A 135 4.33 -12.37 -10.47
CA ILE A 135 2.89 -12.60 -10.32
C ILE A 135 2.30 -11.62 -9.30
N GLY A 136 2.96 -11.45 -8.15
CA GLY A 136 2.57 -10.50 -7.11
C GLY A 136 2.55 -9.06 -7.60
N LEU A 137 3.54 -8.64 -8.40
CA LEU A 137 3.59 -7.30 -8.99
C LEU A 137 2.46 -7.07 -10.01
N TYR A 138 2.15 -8.07 -10.85
CA TYR A 138 1.06 -7.98 -11.83
C TYR A 138 -0.30 -7.82 -11.16
N PHE A 139 -0.59 -8.66 -10.15
CA PHE A 139 -1.85 -8.60 -9.43
C PHE A 139 -1.91 -7.40 -8.48
N GLY A 140 -0.81 -7.02 -7.83
CA GLY A 140 -0.72 -5.86 -6.94
C GLY A 140 -1.07 -4.55 -7.63
N GLY A 141 -0.62 -4.36 -8.88
CA GLY A 141 -1.02 -3.21 -9.70
C GLY A 141 -2.47 -3.26 -10.18
N ALA A 142 -3.11 -4.43 -10.21
CA ALA A 142 -4.51 -4.58 -10.62
C ALA A 142 -5.51 -4.21 -9.51
N ILE A 143 -5.12 -4.30 -8.23
CA ILE A 143 -5.97 -3.99 -7.08
C ILE A 143 -6.07 -2.48 -6.80
N ALA A 144 -5.08 -1.71 -7.27
CA ALA A 144 -5.01 -0.26 -7.08
C ALA A 144 -6.01 0.53 -7.96
N THR A 145 -6.69 -0.13 -8.90
CA THR A 145 -7.78 0.45 -9.68
C THR A 145 -9.11 0.04 -9.04
N PRO A 146 -9.70 0.87 -8.15
CA PRO A 146 -11.09 0.67 -7.76
C PRO A 146 -11.96 0.96 -8.99
N ARG A 147 -12.76 -0.03 -9.39
CA ARG A 147 -13.95 0.21 -10.21
C ARG A 147 -15.01 0.91 -9.38
#